data_AF-A0AAX3YS95-F1
#
_entry.id   AF-A0AAX3YS95-F1
#
_cell.length_a   1.000
_cell.length_b   1.000
_cell.length_c   1.000
_cell.angle_alpha   90.00
_cell.angle_beta   90.00
_cell.angle_gamma   90.00
#
_symmetry.space_group_name_H-M   'P 1'
#
loop_
_entity.id
_entity.type
_entity.pdbx_description
1 polymer ?
#
loop_
_entity_poly.entity_id
_entity_poly.type
_entity_poly.pdbx_seq_one_letter_code
_entity_poly.pdbx_strand_id
1 'polypeptide(L)'
;MRRLQVTHDARLATAARQPVSQLWLDQSASELDHARRKFQQQRIDFASTARGAHNLMLEAHAHEQCGQPEQAGELRRLVTRGLARRRADDVAENPAAAAGWEPPQVRGGGHRCPACGQFAAASHRCPPVILDARRLALTSSTRTPAPTPAITGAGTAAAQSLSTGLYQDIPLTAADADTIAQVCRDGQYGPPAEGLPEIPRRPDGSLDTSSAEFAAHRDVALDRAKRACVEDDHIDGVPVPVVLSQGALEPFAVPVKRDTAARLGDELASVEDRELFDDAECAALAAPDQALWGQTAAGLCWRTADDEPWRQIGTGERVDHRTVTPSETGSVAVLARRTVASQAMSGWAAHTERGMSPAAVHMQSAIRDVFVQPAADLPQSVESRRARAVVQAQYALTQRHLASRGISEVSVSRGMWFPTGSPAPAWVPAAKGVRQQADLTLNAAASFTLRGEVSSYFARREWDDDEYVSVRLHGTVPAARILSLPRTGMGCLSEEEVVVVGGRAQWEVERV
;
A
#
# COMPACT_ATOMS: atom_id res chain seq x y z
N MET A 1 9.61 28.43 23.10
CA MET A 1 9.09 29.44 22.14
C MET A 1 7.94 30.26 22.73
N ARG A 2 6.74 29.71 23.01
CA ARG A 2 5.58 30.49 23.51
C ARG A 2 5.89 31.39 24.71
N ARG A 3 6.64 30.89 25.71
CA ARG A 3 7.08 31.70 26.86
C ARG A 3 7.90 32.95 26.47
N LEU A 4 8.78 32.82 25.48
CA LEU A 4 9.61 33.94 24.99
C LEU A 4 8.79 34.93 24.15
N GLN A 5 7.78 34.46 23.41
CA GLN A 5 6.82 35.33 22.71
C GLN A 5 6.08 36.20 23.72
N VAL A 6 5.49 35.59 24.76
CA VAL A 6 4.81 36.31 25.85
C VAL A 6 5.74 37.32 26.52
N THR A 7 6.99 36.94 26.77
CA THR A 7 7.99 37.87 27.34
C THR A 7 8.25 39.04 26.39
N HIS A 8 8.48 38.81 25.10
CA HIS A 8 8.73 39.86 24.12
C HIS A 8 7.52 40.81 23.97
N ASP A 9 6.30 40.27 23.87
CA ASP A 9 5.07 41.05 23.76
C ASP A 9 4.84 41.91 25.01
N ALA A 10 5.12 41.38 26.20
CA ALA A 10 5.06 42.12 27.45
C ALA A 10 6.08 43.27 27.51
N ARG A 11 7.28 43.08 26.93
CA ARG A 11 8.29 44.14 26.81
C ARG A 11 7.85 45.23 25.84
N LEU A 12 7.28 44.88 24.69
CA LEU A 12 6.70 45.83 23.75
C LEU A 12 5.55 46.64 24.39
N ALA A 13 4.65 45.97 25.12
CA ALA A 13 3.56 46.63 25.84
C ALA A 13 4.04 47.55 26.97
N THR A 14 5.20 47.26 27.55
CA THR A 14 5.85 48.14 28.53
C THR A 14 6.46 49.36 27.85
N ALA A 15 7.17 49.16 26.73
CA ALA A 15 7.76 50.24 25.94
C ALA A 15 6.72 51.25 25.42
N ALA A 16 5.50 50.79 25.13
CA ALA A 16 4.40 51.65 24.72
C ALA A 16 3.87 52.58 25.84
N ARG A 17 4.13 52.24 27.11
CA ARG A 17 3.61 52.97 28.28
C ARG A 17 4.66 53.83 28.98
N GLN A 18 5.94 53.50 28.83
CA GLN A 18 7.04 54.22 29.46
C GLN A 18 8.33 54.05 28.65
N PRO A 19 9.26 55.02 28.71
CA PRO A 19 10.55 54.92 28.05
C PRO A 19 11.34 53.71 28.59
N VAL A 20 11.81 52.86 27.68
CA VAL A 20 12.67 51.70 27.98
C VAL A 20 13.90 51.72 27.08
N SER A 21 14.96 51.02 27.46
CA SER A 21 16.17 50.90 26.63
C SER A 21 15.92 50.04 25.39
N GLN A 22 16.38 50.52 24.22
CA GLN A 22 16.30 49.76 22.97
C GLN A 22 17.03 48.41 23.06
N LEU A 23 18.16 48.36 23.76
CA LEU A 23 18.93 47.14 23.98
C LEU A 23 18.11 46.04 24.68
N TRP A 24 17.18 46.43 25.56
CA TRP A 24 16.30 45.50 26.28
C TRP A 24 15.23 44.89 25.38
N LEU A 25 14.74 45.65 24.39
CA LEU A 25 13.84 45.15 23.36
C LEU A 25 14.59 44.24 22.39
N ASP A 26 15.74 44.69 21.89
CA ASP A 26 16.59 43.95 20.95
C ASP A 26 17.04 42.60 21.52
N GLN A 27 17.40 42.56 22.80
CA GLN A 27 17.74 41.31 23.48
C GLN A 27 16.57 40.32 23.44
N SER A 28 15.37 40.75 23.81
CA SER A 28 14.20 39.84 23.80
C SER A 28 13.80 39.41 22.38
N ALA A 29 13.94 40.29 21.40
CA ALA A 29 13.70 39.98 20.00
C ALA A 29 14.71 38.92 19.52
N SER A 30 15.99 39.10 19.83
CA SER A 30 17.06 38.16 19.49
C SER A 30 16.88 36.78 20.15
N GLU A 31 16.50 36.74 21.43
CA GLU A 31 16.20 35.50 22.16
C GLU A 31 15.00 34.76 21.54
N LEU A 32 13.94 35.49 21.19
CA LEU A 32 12.76 34.93 20.52
C LEU A 32 13.11 34.39 19.13
N ASP A 33 13.90 35.14 18.36
CA ASP A 33 14.36 34.74 17.03
C ASP A 33 15.26 33.51 17.07
N HIS A 34 16.19 33.45 18.03
CA HIS A 34 17.02 32.27 18.24
C HIS A 34 16.16 31.04 18.59
N ALA A 35 15.17 31.21 19.47
CA ALA A 35 14.25 30.14 19.82
C ALA A 35 13.35 29.70 18.65
N ARG A 36 12.92 30.63 17.79
CA ARG A 36 12.16 30.32 16.55
C ARG A 36 13.02 29.50 15.58
N ARG A 37 14.28 29.91 15.35
CA ARG A 37 15.23 29.17 14.50
C ARG A 37 15.47 27.75 15.05
N LYS A 38 15.73 27.61 16.35
CA LYS A 38 15.94 26.29 16.99
C LYS A 38 14.71 25.39 16.88
N PHE A 39 13.52 25.93 17.10
CA PHE A 39 12.27 25.17 16.96
C PHE A 39 12.01 24.73 15.51
N GLN A 40 12.27 25.62 14.53
CA GLN A 40 12.19 25.26 13.11
C GLN A 40 13.20 24.16 12.75
N GLN A 41 14.43 24.24 13.28
CA GLN A 41 15.42 23.18 13.06
C GLN A 41 14.96 21.84 13.62
N GLN A 42 14.45 21.80 14.85
CA GLN A 42 13.91 20.59 15.47
C GLN A 42 12.72 20.00 14.69
N ARG A 43 11.89 20.85 14.10
CA ARG A 43 10.80 20.42 13.21
C ARG A 43 11.33 19.80 11.92
N ILE A 44 12.41 20.33 11.36
CA ILE A 44 13.09 19.76 10.18
C ILE A 44 13.78 18.44 10.55
N ASP A 45 14.42 18.34 11.73
CA ASP A 45 14.98 17.08 12.27
C ASP A 45 13.91 16.01 12.44
N PHE A 46 12.77 16.38 13.01
CA PHE A 46 11.66 15.45 13.14
C PHE A 46 11.15 14.99 11.77
N ALA A 47 10.95 15.94 10.85
CA ALA A 47 10.54 15.69 9.48
C ALA A 47 11.54 14.87 8.64
N SER A 48 12.81 14.79 9.03
CA SER A 48 13.83 14.00 8.33
C SER A 48 13.76 12.50 8.67
N THR A 49 12.98 12.14 9.69
CA THR A 49 12.67 10.73 10.01
C THR A 49 11.43 10.26 9.25
N ALA A 50 11.39 8.98 8.86
CA ALA A 50 10.22 8.42 8.17
C ALA A 50 8.92 8.59 8.98
N ARG A 51 8.98 8.34 10.29
CA ARG A 51 7.85 8.50 11.21
C ARG A 51 7.42 9.97 11.38
N GLY A 52 8.38 10.88 11.49
CA GLY A 52 8.07 12.30 11.62
C GLY A 52 7.52 12.91 10.32
N ALA A 53 8.04 12.50 9.16
CA ALA A 53 7.47 12.86 7.87
C ALA A 53 6.01 12.36 7.74
N HIS A 54 5.75 11.11 8.12
CA HIS A 54 4.40 10.55 8.11
C HIS A 54 3.45 11.31 9.04
N ASN A 55 3.84 11.55 10.30
CA ASN A 55 3.02 12.27 11.26
C ASN A 55 2.71 13.72 10.82
N LEU A 56 3.69 14.42 10.23
CA LEU A 56 3.47 15.78 9.71
C LEU A 56 2.60 15.80 8.45
N MET A 57 2.61 14.72 7.65
CA MET A 57 1.69 14.59 6.52
C MET A 57 0.25 14.32 6.99
N LEU A 58 0.07 13.54 8.06
CA LEU A 58 -1.24 13.37 8.72
C LEU A 58 -1.74 14.69 9.30
N GLU A 59 -0.88 15.46 9.95
CA GLU A 59 -1.21 16.79 10.48
C GLU A 59 -1.53 17.79 9.34
N ALA A 60 -0.75 17.76 8.25
CA ALA A 60 -1.03 18.59 7.07
C ALA A 60 -2.40 18.26 6.46
N HIS A 61 -2.75 16.98 6.43
CA HIS A 61 -4.04 16.52 5.95
C HIS A 61 -5.18 16.98 6.89
N ALA A 62 -4.99 16.88 8.21
CA ALA A 62 -5.96 17.40 9.17
C ALA A 62 -6.17 18.92 9.06
N HIS A 63 -5.12 19.70 8.79
CA HIS A 63 -5.24 21.14 8.53
C HIS A 63 -6.00 21.43 7.23
N GLU A 64 -5.74 20.68 6.17
CA GLU A 64 -6.46 20.83 4.90
C GLU A 64 -7.97 20.54 5.08
N GLN A 65 -8.30 19.49 5.83
CA GLN A 65 -9.68 19.14 6.20
C GLN A 65 -10.37 20.22 7.05
N CYS A 66 -9.61 20.93 7.88
CA CYS A 66 -10.12 22.05 8.69
C CYS A 66 -10.21 23.38 7.91
N GLY A 67 -10.05 23.38 6.58
CA GLY A 67 -10.05 24.61 5.77
C GLY A 67 -8.85 25.52 6.05
N GLN A 68 -7.72 24.94 6.44
CA GLN A 68 -6.47 25.62 6.79
C GLN A 68 -5.35 25.28 5.78
N PRO A 69 -5.52 25.63 4.48
CA PRO A 69 -4.61 25.22 3.41
C PRO A 69 -3.21 25.83 3.55
N GLU A 70 -3.11 27.00 4.18
CA GLU A 70 -1.81 27.64 4.43
C GLU A 70 -0.98 26.83 5.44
N GLN A 71 -1.59 26.39 6.54
CA GLN A 71 -0.98 25.57 7.58
C GLN A 71 -0.61 24.19 7.03
N ALA A 72 -1.47 23.58 6.21
CA ALA A 72 -1.17 22.34 5.49
C ALA A 72 0.02 22.51 4.55
N GLY A 73 0.05 23.61 3.79
CA GLY A 73 1.16 23.97 2.90
C GLY A 73 2.48 24.17 3.66
N GLU A 74 2.46 24.78 4.84
CA GLU A 74 3.64 24.92 5.70
C GLU A 74 4.19 23.58 6.17
N LEU A 75 3.31 22.67 6.61
CA LEU A 75 3.70 21.32 7.04
C LEU A 75 4.27 20.49 5.89
N ARG A 76 3.67 20.57 4.69
CA ARG A 76 4.21 19.93 3.48
C ARG A 76 5.59 20.46 3.12
N ARG A 77 5.79 21.78 3.17
CA ARG A 77 7.12 22.40 2.95
C ARG A 77 8.14 21.94 3.98
N LEU A 78 7.72 21.79 5.24
CA LEU A 78 8.55 21.28 6.32
C LEU A 78 8.98 19.83 6.08
N VAL A 79 8.05 18.95 5.66
CA VAL A 79 8.34 17.56 5.28
C VAL A 79 9.36 17.50 4.15
N THR A 80 9.15 18.29 3.08
CA THR A 80 10.10 18.38 1.97
C THR A 80 11.51 18.78 2.44
N ARG A 81 11.61 19.76 3.34
CA ARG A 81 12.90 20.18 3.91
C ARG A 81 13.54 19.10 4.78
N GLY A 82 12.75 18.38 5.57
CA GLY A 82 13.21 17.24 6.37
C GLY A 82 13.80 16.13 5.52
N LEU A 83 13.06 15.70 4.48
CA LEU A 83 13.52 14.66 3.57
C LEU A 83 14.76 15.08 2.77
N ALA A 84 14.81 16.34 2.31
CA ALA A 84 15.99 16.90 1.63
C ALA A 84 17.22 16.88 2.55
N ARG A 85 17.05 17.18 3.83
CA ARG A 85 18.13 17.09 4.81
C ARG A 85 18.56 15.66 5.07
N ARG A 86 17.62 14.73 5.29
CA ARG A 86 17.95 13.30 5.44
C ARG A 86 18.79 12.81 4.28
N ARG A 87 18.41 13.21 3.06
CA ARG A 87 19.17 12.89 1.86
C ARG A 87 20.56 13.49 1.85
N ALA A 88 20.74 14.73 2.31
CA ALA A 88 22.05 15.35 2.43
C ALA A 88 22.93 14.61 3.44
N ASP A 89 22.36 14.16 4.55
CA ASP A 89 23.05 13.35 5.57
C ASP A 89 23.43 11.97 4.97
N ASP A 90 22.52 11.29 4.27
CA ASP A 90 22.79 10.01 3.59
C ASP A 90 23.90 10.16 2.52
N VAL A 91 23.96 11.29 1.82
CA VAL A 91 25.00 11.62 0.82
C VAL A 91 26.34 11.91 1.48
N ALA A 92 26.34 12.59 2.62
CA ALA A 92 27.56 12.86 3.39
C ALA A 92 28.14 11.58 4.01
N GLU A 93 27.27 10.66 4.45
CA GLU A 93 27.64 9.37 5.01
C GLU A 93 28.10 8.36 3.94
N ASN A 94 27.67 8.50 2.68
CA ASN A 94 28.09 7.65 1.57
C ASN A 94 28.32 8.43 0.26
N PRO A 95 29.47 9.12 0.12
CA PRO A 95 29.78 9.94 -1.06
C PRO A 95 29.82 9.15 -2.37
N ALA A 96 30.16 7.85 -2.30
CA ALA A 96 30.21 6.96 -3.46
C ALA A 96 28.82 6.67 -4.05
N ALA A 97 27.76 6.66 -3.21
CA ALA A 97 26.38 6.50 -3.64
C ALA A 97 25.78 7.79 -4.26
N ALA A 98 26.46 8.93 -4.14
CA ALA A 98 26.03 10.23 -4.65
C ALA A 98 26.66 10.61 -6.00
N ALA A 99 27.74 9.94 -6.40
CA ALA A 99 28.41 10.20 -7.67
C ALA A 99 27.52 9.78 -8.86
N GLY A 100 27.07 10.76 -9.65
CA GLY A 100 26.26 10.54 -10.85
C GLY A 100 24.75 10.65 -10.67
N TRP A 101 24.27 11.08 -9.49
CA TRP A 101 22.84 11.31 -9.27
C TRP A 101 22.47 12.78 -9.59
N GLU A 102 21.68 12.99 -10.64
CA GLU A 102 20.99 14.26 -10.87
C GLU A 102 19.57 14.22 -10.27
N PRO A 103 19.08 15.33 -9.68
CA PRO A 103 17.72 15.41 -9.17
C PRO A 103 16.74 15.18 -10.33
N PRO A 104 15.69 14.35 -10.16
CA PRO A 104 14.71 14.15 -11.21
C PRO A 104 13.98 15.47 -11.49
N GLN A 105 14.30 16.08 -12.63
CA GLN A 105 13.50 17.14 -13.24
C GLN A 105 12.22 16.50 -13.76
N VAL A 106 11.21 16.39 -12.89
CA VAL A 106 9.89 15.89 -13.27
C VAL A 106 9.15 17.00 -14.01
N ARG A 107 9.41 17.10 -15.33
CA ARG A 107 8.39 17.53 -16.28
C ARG A 107 7.86 16.27 -16.94
N GLY A 108 6.64 15.89 -16.57
CA GLY A 108 5.92 14.79 -17.22
C GLY A 108 5.61 15.15 -18.67
N GLY A 109 6.42 14.67 -19.60
CA GLY A 109 6.04 14.64 -21.02
C GLY A 109 5.17 13.40 -21.26
N GLY A 110 3.95 13.58 -21.75
CA GLY A 110 2.93 12.54 -21.95
C GLY A 110 3.22 11.46 -23.01
N HIS A 111 4.48 11.10 -23.28
CA HIS A 111 4.83 10.09 -24.26
C HIS A 111 5.61 8.92 -23.64
N ARG A 112 5.14 7.70 -23.92
CA ARG A 112 5.76 6.44 -23.48
C ARG A 112 6.96 6.11 -24.36
N CYS A 113 8.00 5.55 -23.76
CA CYS A 113 9.11 4.97 -24.51
C CYS A 113 8.57 3.87 -25.43
N PRO A 114 8.72 3.98 -26.75
CA PRO A 114 8.17 3.01 -27.69
C PRO A 114 8.86 1.65 -27.58
N ALA A 115 9.96 1.51 -26.83
CA ALA A 115 10.71 0.28 -26.60
C ALA A 115 10.25 -0.53 -25.38
N CYS A 116 10.10 0.11 -24.21
CA CYS A 116 9.75 -0.58 -22.95
C CYS A 116 8.34 -0.27 -22.43
N GLY A 117 7.60 0.66 -23.06
CA GLY A 117 6.22 0.99 -22.70
C GLY A 117 6.05 1.83 -21.42
N GLN A 118 7.14 2.19 -20.73
CA GLN A 118 7.13 3.08 -19.57
C GLN A 118 7.00 4.55 -19.98
N PHE A 119 6.37 5.38 -19.13
CA PHE A 119 6.40 6.82 -19.27
C PHE A 119 7.81 7.33 -18.97
N ALA A 120 8.39 8.07 -19.91
CA ALA A 120 9.81 8.42 -19.88
C ALA A 120 10.00 9.91 -19.59
N ALA A 121 10.92 10.23 -18.67
CA ALA A 121 11.60 11.53 -18.69
C ALA A 121 12.53 11.61 -19.91
N ALA A 122 12.91 12.83 -20.31
CA ALA A 122 13.67 13.11 -21.55
C ALA A 122 15.04 12.41 -21.68
N SER A 123 15.55 11.79 -20.61
CA SER A 123 16.84 11.09 -20.57
C SER A 123 16.76 9.56 -20.58
N HIS A 124 15.58 8.96 -20.76
CA HIS A 124 15.42 7.51 -20.77
C HIS A 124 16.17 6.84 -21.95
N ARG A 125 17.14 5.97 -21.65
CA ARG A 125 17.75 5.05 -22.62
C ARG A 125 17.42 3.61 -22.23
N CYS A 126 16.80 2.86 -23.14
CA CYS A 126 16.62 1.42 -22.98
C CYS A 126 17.98 0.70 -23.10
N PRO A 127 18.35 -0.17 -22.15
CA PRO A 127 19.53 -1.04 -22.28
C PRO A 127 19.45 -1.87 -23.57
N PRO A 128 20.57 -2.09 -24.30
CA PRO A 128 20.59 -2.86 -25.56
C PRO A 128 19.97 -4.26 -25.41
N VAL A 129 20.13 -4.89 -24.25
CA VAL A 129 19.55 -6.20 -23.93
C VAL A 129 18.00 -6.20 -23.90
N ILE A 130 17.36 -5.06 -23.60
CA ILE A 130 15.90 -4.91 -23.64
C ILE A 130 15.40 -4.77 -25.09
N LEU A 131 16.22 -4.22 -25.99
CA LEU A 131 15.87 -4.11 -27.41
C LEU A 131 15.97 -5.47 -28.12
N ASP A 132 16.94 -6.29 -27.74
CA ASP A 132 17.12 -7.65 -28.28
C ASP A 132 16.10 -8.63 -27.68
N ALA A 133 15.81 -8.52 -26.37
CA ALA A 133 14.74 -9.29 -25.72
C ALA A 133 13.35 -8.99 -26.31
N ARG A 134 13.10 -7.75 -26.76
CA ARG A 134 11.85 -7.39 -27.43
C ARG A 134 11.70 -7.99 -28.82
N ARG A 135 12.80 -8.13 -29.57
CA ARG A 135 12.81 -8.81 -30.88
C ARG A 135 12.49 -10.29 -30.75
N LEU A 136 12.96 -10.92 -29.69
CA LEU A 136 12.74 -12.35 -29.39
C LEU A 136 11.37 -12.61 -28.71
N ALA A 137 10.89 -11.69 -27.86
CA ALA A 137 9.61 -11.81 -27.14
C ALA A 137 8.37 -11.67 -28.04
N LEU A 138 8.50 -11.14 -29.25
CA LEU A 138 7.40 -11.07 -30.23
C LEU A 138 7.09 -12.41 -30.90
N THR A 139 7.86 -13.47 -30.61
CA THR A 139 7.75 -14.74 -31.33
C THR A 139 7.44 -15.98 -30.48
N SER A 140 7.48 -15.93 -29.14
CA SER A 140 7.09 -17.12 -28.36
C SER A 140 6.78 -16.82 -26.89
N SER A 141 5.53 -17.03 -26.47
CA SER A 141 5.24 -17.90 -25.31
C SER A 141 3.74 -18.21 -25.24
N THR A 142 3.47 -19.43 -24.79
CA THR A 142 2.18 -20.04 -24.45
C THR A 142 1.15 -19.05 -23.89
N ARG A 143 0.08 -18.81 -24.64
CA ARG A 143 -0.93 -17.79 -24.35
C ARG A 143 -1.71 -18.11 -23.08
N THR A 144 -1.46 -17.36 -22.02
CA THR A 144 -2.48 -17.14 -20.99
C THR A 144 -3.75 -16.64 -21.71
N PRO A 145 -4.93 -17.22 -21.46
CA PRO A 145 -6.12 -16.89 -22.24
C PRO A 145 -6.42 -15.39 -22.16
N ALA A 146 -6.93 -14.80 -23.24
CA ALA A 146 -7.31 -13.39 -23.22
C ALA A 146 -8.57 -13.19 -22.35
N PRO A 147 -8.69 -12.07 -21.62
CA PRO A 147 -9.96 -11.64 -21.04
C PRO A 147 -11.03 -11.50 -22.12
N THR A 148 -12.28 -11.72 -21.71
CA THR A 148 -13.45 -11.32 -22.49
C THR A 148 -13.69 -9.84 -22.23
N PRO A 149 -13.82 -8.98 -23.26
CA PRO A 149 -13.98 -7.55 -23.07
C PRO A 149 -15.33 -7.18 -22.43
N ALA A 150 -16.28 -8.10 -22.34
CA ALA A 150 -17.58 -7.90 -21.70
C ALA A 150 -17.69 -8.67 -20.38
N ILE A 151 -18.57 -8.18 -19.50
CA ILE A 151 -18.99 -8.87 -18.27
C ILE A 151 -19.90 -10.05 -18.64
N THR A 152 -19.59 -11.25 -18.15
CA THR A 152 -20.44 -12.44 -18.28
C THR A 152 -21.28 -12.67 -17.02
N GLY A 153 -22.41 -13.39 -17.15
CA GLY A 153 -23.23 -13.77 -16.00
C GLY A 153 -22.49 -14.67 -15.01
N ALA A 154 -21.70 -15.64 -15.52
CA ALA A 154 -20.89 -16.53 -14.69
C ALA A 154 -19.76 -15.76 -13.98
N GLY A 155 -19.07 -14.86 -14.69
CA GLY A 155 -18.03 -14.01 -14.10
C GLY A 155 -18.58 -13.07 -13.02
N THR A 156 -19.79 -12.53 -13.19
CA THR A 156 -20.46 -11.71 -12.15
C THR A 156 -20.86 -12.54 -10.95
N ALA A 157 -21.43 -13.73 -11.16
CA ALA A 157 -21.76 -14.65 -10.07
C ALA A 157 -20.50 -15.07 -9.27
N ALA A 158 -19.39 -15.32 -9.97
CA ALA A 158 -18.11 -15.61 -9.35
C ALA A 158 -17.54 -14.40 -8.59
N ALA A 159 -17.62 -13.19 -9.14
CA ALA A 159 -17.21 -11.97 -8.45
C ALA A 159 -18.01 -11.75 -7.16
N GLN A 160 -19.33 -11.96 -7.21
CA GLN A 160 -20.19 -11.87 -6.04
C GLN A 160 -19.85 -12.96 -5.01
N SER A 161 -19.66 -14.22 -5.44
CA SER A 161 -19.25 -15.31 -4.57
C SER A 161 -17.92 -15.04 -3.86
N LEU A 162 -16.93 -14.51 -4.59
CA LEU A 162 -15.66 -14.09 -4.01
C LEU A 162 -15.86 -12.97 -3.01
N SER A 163 -16.55 -11.89 -3.39
CA SER A 163 -16.83 -10.73 -2.53
C SER A 163 -17.48 -11.13 -1.20
N THR A 164 -18.48 -12.02 -1.25
CA THR A 164 -19.13 -12.58 -0.06
C THR A 164 -18.14 -13.38 0.80
N GLY A 165 -17.31 -14.22 0.18
CA GLY A 165 -16.33 -15.07 0.86
C GLY A 165 -15.11 -14.33 1.41
N LEU A 166 -14.84 -13.09 1.00
CA LEU A 166 -13.67 -12.34 1.49
C LEU A 166 -13.69 -12.15 3.01
N TYR A 167 -14.89 -11.93 3.58
CA TYR A 167 -15.04 -11.53 4.99
C TYR A 167 -15.66 -12.59 5.89
N GLN A 168 -16.36 -13.58 5.34
CA GLN A 168 -17.10 -14.56 6.15
C GLN A 168 -16.20 -15.63 6.79
N ASP A 169 -15.05 -15.93 6.19
CA ASP A 169 -14.16 -17.01 6.62
C ASP A 169 -12.92 -16.50 7.38
N ILE A 170 -13.01 -15.37 8.10
CA ILE A 170 -11.85 -14.76 8.77
C ILE A 170 -11.67 -15.36 10.18
N PRO A 171 -10.49 -15.93 10.52
CA PRO A 171 -10.16 -16.25 11.90
C PRO A 171 -10.01 -14.96 12.72
N LEU A 172 -10.80 -14.82 13.79
CA LEU A 172 -10.81 -13.62 14.63
C LEU A 172 -10.17 -13.91 16.00
N THR A 173 -9.30 -13.01 16.45
CA THR A 173 -8.87 -12.96 17.85
C THR A 173 -9.93 -12.27 18.71
N ALA A 174 -9.78 -12.36 20.04
CA ALA A 174 -10.64 -11.62 20.96
C ALA A 174 -10.62 -10.10 20.69
N ALA A 175 -9.46 -9.52 20.42
CA ALA A 175 -9.31 -8.10 20.09
C ALA A 175 -9.99 -7.74 18.75
N ASP A 176 -9.88 -8.60 17.73
CA ASP A 176 -10.57 -8.39 16.45
C ASP A 176 -12.10 -8.41 16.66
N ALA A 177 -12.59 -9.38 17.47
CA ALA A 177 -14.00 -9.53 17.77
C ALA A 177 -14.56 -8.36 18.60
N ASP A 178 -13.82 -7.86 19.58
CA ASP A 178 -14.19 -6.69 20.37
C ASP A 178 -14.31 -5.44 19.51
N THR A 179 -13.42 -5.28 18.54
CA THR A 179 -13.46 -4.16 17.58
C THR A 179 -14.70 -4.23 16.69
N ILE A 180 -15.03 -5.42 16.16
CA ILE A 180 -16.26 -5.64 15.37
C ILE A 180 -17.52 -5.34 16.20
N ALA A 181 -17.54 -5.81 17.45
CA ALA A 181 -18.63 -5.55 18.38
C ALA A 181 -18.76 -4.04 18.70
N GLN A 182 -17.64 -3.32 18.76
CA GLN A 182 -17.63 -1.87 18.95
C GLN A 182 -18.20 -1.14 17.74
N VAL A 183 -17.84 -1.53 16.51
CA VAL A 183 -18.41 -0.95 15.27
C VAL A 183 -19.94 -1.08 15.27
N CYS A 184 -20.50 -2.19 15.75
CA CYS A 184 -21.95 -2.37 15.85
C CYS A 184 -22.63 -1.40 16.81
N ARG A 185 -21.97 -1.07 17.93
CA ARG A 185 -22.52 -0.19 18.99
C ARG A 185 -22.26 1.29 18.74
N ASP A 186 -21.17 1.61 18.05
CA ASP A 186 -20.76 2.98 17.79
C ASP A 186 -21.63 3.61 16.70
N GLY A 187 -21.96 4.89 16.84
CA GLY A 187 -22.64 5.70 15.83
C GLY A 187 -21.71 6.21 14.73
N GLN A 188 -20.39 5.98 14.85
CA GLN A 188 -19.38 6.50 13.92
C GLN A 188 -19.58 6.05 12.46
N TYR A 189 -20.13 4.85 12.23
CA TYR A 189 -20.37 4.28 10.89
C TYR A 189 -21.87 4.25 10.54
N GLY A 190 -22.59 5.32 10.90
CA GLY A 190 -24.04 5.44 10.80
C GLY A 190 -24.76 5.00 12.09
N PRO A 191 -26.10 5.10 12.15
CA PRO A 191 -26.85 4.71 13.34
C PRO A 191 -26.62 3.22 13.68
N PRO A 192 -26.57 2.85 14.98
CA PRO A 192 -26.53 1.45 15.39
C PRO A 192 -27.69 0.66 14.78
N ALA A 193 -27.44 -0.59 14.41
CA ALA A 193 -28.48 -1.44 13.86
C ALA A 193 -29.44 -1.90 14.96
N GLU A 194 -30.74 -1.76 14.70
CA GLU A 194 -31.79 -2.25 15.57
C GLU A 194 -32.09 -3.73 15.31
N GLY A 195 -32.59 -4.44 16.32
CA GLY A 195 -33.05 -5.83 16.17
C GLY A 195 -31.96 -6.90 16.06
N LEU A 196 -30.69 -6.54 16.29
CA LEU A 196 -29.61 -7.53 16.41
C LEU A 196 -29.79 -8.38 17.68
N PRO A 197 -29.46 -9.69 17.64
CA PRO A 197 -29.45 -10.53 18.83
C PRO A 197 -28.45 -10.00 19.87
N GLU A 198 -28.56 -10.44 21.11
CA GLU A 198 -27.54 -10.16 22.11
C GLU A 198 -26.18 -10.67 21.63
N ILE A 199 -25.12 -9.89 21.88
CA ILE A 199 -23.76 -10.28 21.48
C ILE A 199 -23.39 -11.54 22.27
N PRO A 200 -23.16 -12.67 21.58
CA PRO A 200 -23.00 -13.96 22.24
C PRO A 200 -21.67 -14.02 22.98
N ARG A 201 -21.71 -14.57 24.21
CA ARG A 201 -20.52 -14.77 25.05
C ARG A 201 -20.41 -16.22 25.48
N ARG A 202 -19.17 -16.71 25.54
CA ARG A 202 -18.82 -18.00 26.14
C ARG A 202 -18.86 -17.91 27.68
N PRO A 203 -18.86 -19.05 28.40
CA PRO A 203 -18.87 -19.06 29.87
C PRO A 203 -17.70 -18.31 30.54
N ASP A 204 -16.57 -18.17 29.83
CA ASP A 204 -15.39 -17.42 30.28
C ASP A 204 -15.50 -15.90 30.05
N GLY A 205 -16.62 -15.43 29.51
CA GLY A 205 -16.88 -14.02 29.20
C GLY A 205 -16.36 -13.55 27.85
N SER A 206 -15.60 -14.38 27.12
CA SER A 206 -15.11 -14.08 25.76
C SER A 206 -16.26 -14.08 24.74
N LEU A 207 -16.10 -13.36 23.63
CA LEU A 207 -17.08 -13.35 22.55
C LEU A 207 -17.13 -14.70 21.84
N ASP A 208 -18.33 -15.26 21.64
CA ASP A 208 -18.50 -16.50 20.86
C ASP A 208 -18.49 -16.20 19.35
N THR A 209 -17.28 -16.02 18.82
CA THR A 209 -17.02 -15.69 17.41
C THR A 209 -17.48 -16.75 16.41
N SER A 210 -17.83 -17.96 16.87
CA SER A 210 -18.31 -19.07 16.04
C SER A 210 -19.83 -19.16 15.93
N SER A 211 -20.58 -18.37 16.70
CA SER A 211 -22.04 -18.46 16.73
C SER A 211 -22.69 -17.70 15.55
N ALA A 212 -23.91 -18.11 15.20
CA ALA A 212 -24.69 -17.43 14.15
C ALA A 212 -25.07 -15.99 14.54
N GLU A 213 -25.27 -15.75 15.84
CA GLU A 213 -25.55 -14.43 16.39
C GLU A 213 -24.36 -13.49 16.18
N PHE A 214 -23.13 -13.93 16.46
CA PHE A 214 -21.94 -13.11 16.20
C PHE A 214 -21.75 -12.87 14.70
N ALA A 215 -22.04 -13.87 13.85
CA ALA A 215 -22.02 -13.68 12.40
C ALA A 215 -22.97 -12.57 11.94
N ALA A 216 -24.17 -12.46 12.54
CA ALA A 216 -25.10 -11.35 12.24
C ALA A 216 -24.52 -9.97 12.63
N HIS A 217 -23.87 -9.86 13.79
CA HIS A 217 -23.16 -8.63 14.19
C HIS A 217 -22.04 -8.29 13.20
N ARG A 218 -21.19 -9.27 12.86
CA ARG A 218 -20.10 -9.10 11.91
C ARG A 218 -20.60 -8.63 10.54
N ASP A 219 -21.65 -9.27 10.02
CA ASP A 219 -22.19 -8.97 8.69
C ASP A 219 -22.79 -7.55 8.66
N VAL A 220 -23.46 -7.11 9.73
CA VAL A 220 -23.92 -5.73 9.88
C VAL A 220 -22.77 -4.73 10.00
N ALA A 221 -21.76 -5.03 10.83
CA ALA A 221 -20.57 -4.18 10.96
C ALA A 221 -19.86 -4.01 9.61
N LEU A 222 -19.73 -5.11 8.86
CA LEU A 222 -19.12 -5.11 7.54
C LEU A 222 -19.94 -4.29 6.54
N ASP A 223 -21.25 -4.51 6.47
CA ASP A 223 -22.14 -3.75 5.58
C ASP A 223 -22.08 -2.25 5.90
N ARG A 224 -22.11 -1.88 7.18
CA ARG A 224 -21.93 -0.49 7.64
C ARG A 224 -20.56 0.06 7.24
N ALA A 225 -19.48 -0.68 7.46
CA ALA A 225 -18.14 -0.27 7.05
C ALA A 225 -18.04 -0.10 5.52
N LYS A 226 -18.60 -1.02 4.72
CA LYS A 226 -18.62 -0.94 3.25
C LYS A 226 -19.41 0.27 2.75
N ARG A 227 -20.53 0.60 3.39
CA ARG A 227 -21.32 1.81 3.08
C ARG A 227 -20.61 3.10 3.49
N ALA A 228 -19.93 3.09 4.65
CA ALA A 228 -19.13 4.22 5.11
C ALA A 228 -17.84 4.44 4.28
N CYS A 229 -17.40 3.45 3.51
CA CYS A 229 -16.30 3.59 2.54
C CYS A 229 -16.70 4.25 1.22
N VAL A 230 -17.94 4.75 1.10
CA VAL A 230 -18.42 5.47 -0.09
C VAL A 230 -18.71 6.91 0.33
N GLU A 231 -18.02 7.87 -0.28
CA GLU A 231 -18.35 9.28 -0.15
C GLU A 231 -19.66 9.57 -0.91
N ASP A 232 -20.72 9.90 -0.17
CA ASP A 232 -21.52 11.07 -0.50
C ASP A 232 -21.06 12.17 0.45
N ASP A 233 -21.13 13.45 0.06
CA ASP A 233 -20.58 14.57 0.81
C ASP A 233 -21.66 15.66 1.05
N HIS A 234 -22.24 15.79 2.26
CA HIS A 234 -23.04 16.95 2.73
C HIS A 234 -23.05 17.18 4.27
N ILE A 235 -22.54 18.35 4.68
CA ILE A 235 -22.70 18.97 6.00
C ILE A 235 -23.74 20.09 5.82
N ASP A 236 -24.68 20.23 6.76
CA ASP A 236 -25.82 21.18 6.74
C ASP A 236 -26.88 20.98 5.64
N GLY A 237 -27.11 19.72 5.27
CA GLY A 237 -28.28 19.31 4.46
C GLY A 237 -28.32 17.82 4.16
N VAL A 238 -27.14 17.20 4.23
CA VAL A 238 -26.80 15.82 4.64
C VAL A 238 -27.27 14.71 3.67
N PRO A 239 -26.36 14.00 2.97
CA PRO A 239 -25.31 13.17 3.61
C PRO A 239 -23.84 13.44 3.18
N VAL A 240 -22.92 13.73 4.15
CA VAL A 240 -21.48 13.37 4.08
C VAL A 240 -21.28 12.10 4.91
N PRO A 241 -20.66 11.03 4.39
CA PRO A 241 -19.61 10.39 5.17
C PRO A 241 -18.34 10.05 4.34
N VAL A 242 -17.34 10.94 4.35
CA VAL A 242 -15.91 10.58 4.24
C VAL A 242 -15.53 9.99 5.61
N VAL A 243 -14.84 8.84 5.75
CA VAL A 243 -13.42 8.71 5.42
C VAL A 243 -13.08 7.29 5.00
N LEU A 244 -12.49 7.15 3.80
CA LEU A 244 -11.45 6.16 3.52
C LEU A 244 -10.21 6.47 4.39
N SER A 245 -10.34 6.30 5.70
CA SER A 245 -9.19 5.87 6.47
C SER A 245 -9.23 4.35 6.40
N GLN A 246 -8.09 3.73 6.09
CA GLN A 246 -7.90 2.28 6.18
C GLN A 246 -8.56 1.71 7.46
N GLY A 247 -8.65 2.51 8.53
CA GLY A 247 -9.31 2.25 9.81
C GLY A 247 -10.74 1.67 9.82
N ALA A 248 -11.64 1.96 8.88
CA ALA A 248 -13.02 1.44 8.94
C ALA A 248 -13.08 -0.07 8.59
N LEU A 249 -12.28 -0.47 7.60
CA LEU A 249 -12.15 -1.86 7.17
C LEU A 249 -10.93 -2.55 7.79
N GLU A 250 -10.06 -1.82 8.48
CA GLU A 250 -8.89 -2.33 9.22
C GLU A 250 -9.23 -3.47 10.21
N PRO A 251 -10.34 -3.42 10.98
CA PRO A 251 -10.72 -4.50 11.89
C PRO A 251 -10.91 -5.85 11.17
N PHE A 252 -11.20 -5.80 9.86
CA PHE A 252 -11.34 -6.97 9.00
C PHE A 252 -10.08 -7.26 8.18
N ALA A 253 -9.30 -6.23 7.83
CA ALA A 253 -8.13 -6.35 6.97
C ALA A 253 -6.93 -7.00 7.66
N VAL A 254 -6.61 -6.60 8.89
CA VAL A 254 -5.47 -7.14 9.65
C VAL A 254 -5.55 -8.66 9.83
N PRO A 255 -6.65 -9.24 10.35
CA PRO A 255 -6.73 -10.69 10.51
C PRO A 255 -6.66 -11.44 9.17
N VAL A 256 -7.24 -10.89 8.09
CA VAL A 256 -7.11 -11.44 6.72
C VAL A 256 -5.66 -11.46 6.25
N LYS A 257 -4.92 -10.36 6.43
CA LYS A 257 -3.53 -10.28 5.99
C LYS A 257 -2.62 -11.17 6.81
N ARG A 258 -2.92 -11.36 8.09
CA ARG A 258 -2.21 -12.32 8.96
C ARG A 258 -2.43 -13.77 8.50
N ASP A 259 -3.69 -14.16 8.26
CA ASP A 259 -4.02 -15.49 7.70
C ASP A 259 -3.35 -15.71 6.34
N THR A 260 -3.39 -14.69 5.48
CA THR A 260 -2.78 -14.75 4.15
C THR A 260 -1.26 -14.89 4.24
N ALA A 261 -0.59 -14.14 5.12
CA ALA A 261 0.86 -14.25 5.36
C ALA A 261 1.24 -15.64 5.89
N ALA A 262 0.42 -16.19 6.79
CA ALA A 262 0.62 -17.54 7.32
C ALA A 262 0.54 -18.58 6.20
N ARG A 263 -0.55 -18.58 5.43
CA ARG A 263 -0.77 -19.52 4.32
C ARG A 263 0.28 -19.39 3.22
N LEU A 264 0.69 -18.17 2.87
CA LEU A 264 1.79 -17.95 1.93
C LEU A 264 3.13 -18.44 2.49
N GLY A 265 3.41 -18.22 3.78
CA GLY A 265 4.59 -18.77 4.44
C GLY A 265 4.62 -20.29 4.38
N ASP A 266 3.47 -20.94 4.53
CA ASP A 266 3.33 -22.40 4.40
C ASP A 266 3.56 -22.86 2.95
N GLU A 267 3.11 -22.11 1.94
CA GLU A 267 3.45 -22.39 0.52
C GLU A 267 4.94 -22.27 0.23
N LEU A 268 5.63 -21.37 0.93
CA LEU A 268 7.07 -21.18 0.83
C LEU A 268 7.88 -22.24 1.61
N ALA A 269 7.22 -23.13 2.36
CA ALA A 269 7.92 -24.14 3.18
C ALA A 269 8.83 -25.06 2.34
N SER A 270 8.44 -25.35 1.09
CA SER A 270 9.22 -26.20 0.17
C SER A 270 10.26 -25.45 -0.66
N VAL A 271 10.32 -24.12 -0.55
CA VAL A 271 11.28 -23.30 -1.29
C VAL A 271 12.62 -23.33 -0.57
N GLU A 272 13.68 -23.61 -1.33
CA GLU A 272 15.07 -23.60 -0.88
C GLU A 272 15.43 -22.24 -0.25
N ASP A 273 16.12 -22.26 0.89
CA ASP A 273 16.43 -21.04 1.65
C ASP A 273 17.17 -19.99 0.82
N ARG A 274 18.10 -20.41 -0.07
CA ARG A 274 18.86 -19.52 -0.96
C ARG A 274 18.02 -18.71 -1.97
N GLU A 275 16.78 -19.14 -2.21
CA GLU A 275 15.84 -18.40 -3.06
C GLU A 275 15.14 -17.29 -2.28
N LEU A 276 15.10 -17.38 -0.95
CA LEU A 276 14.37 -16.47 -0.07
C LEU A 276 15.29 -15.58 0.77
N PHE A 277 16.49 -16.03 1.09
CA PHE A 277 17.34 -15.44 2.12
C PHE A 277 18.75 -15.17 1.57
N ASP A 278 19.43 -14.20 2.18
CA ASP A 278 20.86 -13.98 1.92
C ASP A 278 21.74 -15.08 2.55
N ASP A 279 23.04 -15.10 2.24
CA ASP A 279 23.95 -16.16 2.72
C ASP A 279 24.05 -16.19 4.26
N ALA A 280 23.98 -15.02 4.91
CA ALA A 280 24.09 -14.91 6.36
C ALA A 280 22.79 -15.39 7.05
N GLU A 281 21.64 -15.05 6.49
CA GLU A 281 20.34 -15.54 6.92
C GLU A 281 20.22 -17.06 6.72
N CYS A 282 20.70 -17.59 5.58
CA CYS A 282 20.77 -19.04 5.35
C CYS A 282 21.63 -19.73 6.41
N ALA A 283 22.80 -19.17 6.74
CA ALA A 283 23.67 -19.72 7.78
C ALA A 283 22.99 -19.71 9.16
N ALA A 284 22.29 -18.63 9.53
CA ALA A 284 21.55 -18.54 10.77
C ALA A 284 20.39 -19.55 10.84
N LEU A 285 19.64 -19.73 9.74
CA LEU A 285 18.54 -20.69 9.66
C LEU A 285 19.02 -22.16 9.69
N ALA A 286 20.20 -22.45 9.14
CA ALA A 286 20.79 -23.79 9.17
C ALA A 286 21.30 -24.20 10.56
N ALA A 287 21.61 -23.23 11.44
CA ALA A 287 22.08 -23.46 12.81
C ALA A 287 21.34 -22.55 13.80
N PRO A 288 20.02 -22.74 13.99
CA PRO A 288 19.19 -21.78 14.73
C PRO A 288 19.60 -21.61 16.19
N ASP A 289 20.22 -22.62 16.81
CA ASP A 289 20.72 -22.56 18.18
C ASP A 289 22.02 -21.73 18.33
N GLN A 290 22.66 -21.35 17.22
CA GLN A 290 23.84 -20.47 17.20
C GLN A 290 23.48 -18.99 17.00
N ALA A 291 22.19 -18.67 16.86
CA ALA A 291 21.69 -17.31 16.72
C ALA A 291 20.66 -17.01 17.81
N LEU A 292 20.56 -15.73 18.18
CA LEU A 292 19.48 -15.21 19.00
C LEU A 292 18.35 -14.76 18.10
N TRP A 293 17.13 -15.19 18.42
CA TRP A 293 15.93 -14.92 17.64
C TRP A 293 14.93 -14.08 18.42
N GLY A 294 14.25 -13.18 17.71
CA GLY A 294 13.20 -12.38 18.29
C GLY A 294 12.24 -11.84 17.24
N GLN A 295 11.16 -11.23 17.71
CA GLN A 295 10.12 -10.66 16.88
C GLN A 295 9.91 -9.20 17.22
N THR A 296 9.59 -8.43 16.20
CA THR A 296 9.05 -7.07 16.33
C THR A 296 7.71 -6.98 15.61
N ALA A 297 7.08 -5.81 15.64
CA ALA A 297 5.90 -5.52 14.81
C ALA A 297 6.16 -5.71 13.30
N ALA A 298 7.43 -5.63 12.85
CA ALA A 298 7.82 -5.82 11.45
C ALA A 298 8.09 -7.29 11.07
N GLY A 299 8.19 -8.20 12.05
CA GLY A 299 8.39 -9.64 11.84
C GLY A 299 9.60 -10.21 12.58
N LEU A 300 10.11 -11.35 12.11
CA LEU A 300 11.24 -12.08 12.70
C LEU A 300 12.56 -11.34 12.48
N CYS A 301 13.39 -11.29 13.52
CA CYS A 301 14.74 -10.72 13.49
C CYS A 301 15.73 -11.63 14.22
N TRP A 302 17.02 -11.46 13.93
CA TRP A 302 18.09 -12.31 14.45
C TRP A 302 19.40 -11.55 14.66
N ARG A 303 20.31 -12.14 15.45
CA ARG A 303 21.72 -11.73 15.61
C ARG A 303 22.56 -12.91 16.06
N THR A 304 23.88 -12.89 15.83
CA THR A 304 24.78 -13.98 16.25
C THR A 304 25.42 -13.76 17.62
N ALA A 305 25.47 -12.52 18.12
CA ALA A 305 26.00 -12.21 19.44
C ALA A 305 25.24 -11.05 20.12
N ASP A 306 25.41 -10.91 21.44
CA ASP A 306 24.70 -9.89 22.23
C ASP A 306 25.10 -8.44 21.90
N ASP A 307 26.33 -8.25 21.43
CA ASP A 307 26.91 -6.97 21.02
C ASP A 307 26.61 -6.62 19.55
N GLU A 308 26.07 -7.55 18.78
CA GLU A 308 25.67 -7.32 17.39
C GLU A 308 24.27 -6.70 17.28
N PRO A 309 24.04 -5.88 16.24
CA PRO A 309 22.72 -5.34 15.97
C PRO A 309 21.74 -6.44 15.53
N TRP A 310 20.50 -6.37 15.99
CA TRP A 310 19.41 -7.16 15.44
C TRP A 310 19.20 -6.83 13.95
N ARG A 311 19.08 -7.87 13.13
CA ARG A 311 18.80 -7.80 11.69
C ARG A 311 17.42 -8.37 11.40
N GLN A 312 16.60 -7.63 10.67
CA GLN A 312 15.30 -8.09 10.20
C GLN A 312 15.50 -9.18 9.13
N ILE A 313 14.82 -10.32 9.28
CA ILE A 313 14.81 -11.36 8.25
C ILE A 313 14.18 -10.81 6.97
N GLY A 314 14.78 -11.14 5.84
CA GLY A 314 14.37 -10.73 4.51
C GLY A 314 15.05 -9.43 4.09
N THR A 315 14.89 -8.36 4.86
CA THR A 315 15.41 -7.04 4.44
C THR A 315 16.85 -6.79 4.87
N GLY A 316 17.34 -7.51 5.87
CA GLY A 316 18.65 -7.27 6.48
C GLY A 316 18.74 -5.94 7.26
N GLU A 317 17.64 -5.19 7.36
CA GLU A 317 17.58 -3.89 8.01
C GLU A 317 17.84 -4.00 9.52
N ARG A 318 18.49 -2.98 10.08
CA ARG A 318 18.78 -2.92 11.52
C ARG A 318 17.50 -2.64 12.32
N VAL A 319 17.32 -3.41 13.39
CA VAL A 319 16.15 -3.33 14.28
C VAL A 319 16.55 -2.76 15.64
N ASP A 320 15.67 -1.96 16.26
CA ASP A 320 15.87 -1.48 17.63
C ASP A 320 15.57 -2.59 18.65
N HIS A 321 16.61 -3.01 19.39
CA HIS A 321 16.55 -4.03 20.44
C HIS A 321 15.44 -3.83 21.47
N ARG A 322 15.03 -2.59 21.76
CA ARG A 322 13.98 -2.31 22.77
C ARG A 322 12.59 -2.82 22.38
N THR A 323 12.41 -3.18 21.12
CA THR A 323 11.13 -3.64 20.57
C THR A 323 11.09 -5.14 20.32
N VAL A 324 12.17 -5.86 20.66
CA VAL A 324 12.34 -7.27 20.34
C VAL A 324 11.80 -8.15 21.46
N THR A 325 10.85 -9.01 21.11
CA THR A 325 10.34 -10.07 21.99
C THR A 325 11.04 -11.39 21.63
N PRO A 326 11.60 -12.16 22.59
CA PRO A 326 12.27 -13.41 22.30
C PRO A 326 11.38 -14.41 21.54
N SER A 327 11.99 -15.25 20.70
CA SER A 327 11.31 -16.32 19.95
C SER A 327 11.99 -17.67 20.14
N GLU A 328 11.18 -18.73 20.17
CA GLU A 328 11.66 -20.11 20.32
C GLU A 328 12.26 -20.63 19.00
N THR A 329 13.42 -21.28 19.08
CA THR A 329 14.18 -21.79 17.92
C THR A 329 13.38 -22.78 17.06
N GLY A 330 12.53 -23.61 17.67
CA GLY A 330 11.70 -24.60 16.95
C GLY A 330 10.71 -24.03 15.93
N SER A 331 10.45 -22.72 15.94
CA SER A 331 9.48 -22.05 15.05
C SER A 331 10.11 -21.12 14.02
N VAL A 332 11.43 -20.89 14.06
CA VAL A 332 12.08 -19.79 13.32
C VAL A 332 12.01 -19.96 11.81
N ALA A 333 12.16 -21.17 11.29
CA ALA A 333 12.09 -21.42 9.84
C ALA A 333 10.72 -21.09 9.24
N VAL A 334 9.65 -21.41 9.99
CA VAL A 334 8.26 -21.08 9.61
C VAL A 334 8.03 -19.58 9.73
N LEU A 335 8.46 -18.97 10.83
CA LEU A 335 8.32 -17.53 11.05
C LEU A 335 9.10 -16.69 10.04
N ALA A 336 10.26 -17.15 9.58
CA ALA A 336 11.08 -16.48 8.56
C ALA A 336 10.34 -16.39 7.22
N ARG A 337 9.74 -17.50 6.78
CA ARG A 337 8.95 -17.55 5.53
C ARG A 337 7.68 -16.69 5.61
N ARG A 338 6.99 -16.72 6.76
CA ARG A 338 5.84 -15.84 7.02
C ARG A 338 6.23 -14.37 7.05
N THR A 339 7.40 -14.05 7.59
CA THR A 339 7.96 -12.69 7.59
C THR A 339 8.21 -12.22 6.16
N VAL A 340 8.87 -13.02 5.33
CA VAL A 340 9.08 -12.73 3.89
C VAL A 340 7.76 -12.52 3.16
N ALA A 341 6.77 -13.40 3.36
CA ALA A 341 5.45 -13.26 2.74
C ALA A 341 4.75 -11.97 3.16
N SER A 342 4.77 -11.65 4.47
CA SER A 342 4.21 -10.42 5.02
C SER A 342 4.87 -9.18 4.44
N GLN A 343 6.21 -9.14 4.40
CA GLN A 343 6.97 -8.02 3.85
C GLN A 343 6.70 -7.80 2.37
N ALA A 344 6.58 -8.87 1.57
CA ALA A 344 6.26 -8.76 0.15
C ALA A 344 4.86 -8.15 -0.07
N MET A 345 3.86 -8.58 0.71
CA MET A 345 2.50 -8.00 0.66
C MET A 345 2.49 -6.55 1.11
N SER A 346 3.16 -6.22 2.21
CA SER A 346 3.27 -4.85 2.72
C SER A 346 3.99 -3.94 1.73
N GLY A 347 5.06 -4.45 1.10
CA GLY A 347 5.83 -3.74 0.09
C GLY A 347 5.02 -3.42 -1.18
N TRP A 348 4.05 -4.26 -1.53
CA TRP A 348 3.08 -3.98 -2.59
C TRP A 348 2.14 -2.83 -2.20
N ALA A 349 1.59 -2.88 -0.98
CA ALA A 349 0.65 -1.88 -0.48
C ALA A 349 1.30 -0.51 -0.22
N ALA A 350 2.62 -0.46 0.03
CA ALA A 350 3.37 0.76 0.32
C ALA A 350 3.61 1.68 -0.91
N HIS A 351 2.82 1.55 -1.98
CA HIS A 351 2.88 2.46 -3.11
C HIS A 351 2.32 3.84 -2.70
N THR A 352 3.11 4.89 -2.91
CA THR A 352 2.62 6.26 -2.76
C THR A 352 2.75 6.96 -4.10
N GLU A 353 1.93 7.99 -4.35
CA GLU A 353 1.99 8.82 -5.56
C GLU A 353 3.39 9.40 -5.84
N ARG A 354 4.29 9.42 -4.85
CA ARG A 354 5.62 10.03 -4.92
C ARG A 354 6.78 9.03 -5.03
N GLY A 355 6.52 7.72 -5.02
CA GLY A 355 7.59 6.71 -5.16
C GLY A 355 7.09 5.27 -5.22
N MET A 356 7.72 4.48 -6.10
CA MET A 356 7.55 3.03 -6.10
C MET A 356 8.45 2.40 -5.04
N SER A 357 7.85 1.61 -4.15
CA SER A 357 8.60 0.70 -3.27
C SER A 357 9.48 -0.24 -4.12
N PRO A 358 10.77 -0.42 -3.80
CA PRO A 358 11.62 -1.41 -4.48
C PRO A 358 10.99 -2.81 -4.50
N ALA A 359 10.33 -3.22 -3.41
CA ALA A 359 9.63 -4.50 -3.35
C ALA A 359 8.53 -4.62 -4.42
N ALA A 360 7.73 -3.56 -4.65
CA ALA A 360 6.72 -3.56 -5.70
C ALA A 360 7.33 -3.67 -7.11
N VAL A 361 8.52 -3.07 -7.33
CA VAL A 361 9.26 -3.20 -8.60
C VAL A 361 9.77 -4.63 -8.81
N HIS A 362 10.32 -5.27 -7.77
CA HIS A 362 10.73 -6.67 -7.84
C HIS A 362 9.54 -7.60 -8.10
N MET A 363 8.38 -7.35 -7.47
CA MET A 363 7.16 -8.12 -7.72
C MET A 363 6.66 -7.95 -9.16
N GLN A 364 6.57 -6.72 -9.70
CA GLN A 364 6.20 -6.48 -11.10
C GLN A 364 7.16 -7.21 -12.07
N SER A 365 8.46 -7.18 -11.79
CA SER A 365 9.48 -7.86 -12.59
C SER A 365 9.33 -9.38 -12.52
N ALA A 366 9.14 -9.94 -11.33
CA ALA A 366 8.91 -11.36 -11.13
C ALA A 366 7.65 -11.85 -11.86
N ILE A 367 6.55 -11.10 -11.82
CA ILE A 367 5.31 -11.45 -12.52
C ILE A 367 5.51 -11.45 -14.04
N ARG A 368 6.22 -10.44 -14.55
CA ARG A 368 6.63 -10.40 -15.96
C ARG A 368 7.44 -11.66 -16.30
N ASP A 369 8.47 -11.94 -15.52
CA ASP A 369 9.46 -13.00 -15.79
C ASP A 369 8.93 -14.42 -15.57
N VAL A 370 7.78 -14.57 -14.91
CA VAL A 370 7.11 -15.87 -14.71
C VAL A 370 5.97 -16.06 -15.71
N PHE A 371 5.15 -15.04 -15.96
CA PHE A 371 3.87 -15.22 -16.65
C PHE A 371 3.69 -14.46 -17.96
N VAL A 372 4.44 -13.37 -18.19
CA VAL A 372 4.22 -12.50 -19.36
C VAL A 372 5.31 -12.73 -20.41
N GLN A 373 6.57 -12.71 -19.97
CA GLN A 373 7.76 -12.89 -20.77
C GLN A 373 8.75 -13.72 -19.95
N PRO A 374 8.62 -15.06 -19.97
CA PRO A 374 9.47 -15.93 -19.19
C PRO A 374 10.95 -15.66 -19.44
N ALA A 375 11.68 -15.28 -18.39
CA ALA A 375 13.12 -15.03 -18.48
C ALA A 375 13.86 -16.37 -18.68
N ALA A 376 14.85 -16.39 -19.58
CA ALA A 376 15.70 -17.56 -19.80
C ALA A 376 16.68 -17.78 -18.64
N ASP A 377 17.16 -16.69 -18.04
CA ASP A 377 18.12 -16.74 -16.94
C ASP A 377 17.45 -16.57 -15.57
N LEU A 378 18.04 -17.19 -14.55
CA LEU A 378 17.59 -17.05 -13.17
C LEU A 378 18.01 -15.68 -12.60
N PRO A 379 17.21 -15.10 -11.69
CA PRO A 379 17.56 -13.82 -11.05
C PRO A 379 18.82 -13.95 -10.18
N GLN A 380 19.73 -12.97 -10.28
CA GLN A 380 20.98 -12.98 -9.51
C GLN A 380 20.86 -12.34 -8.12
N SER A 381 19.94 -11.38 -7.91
CA SER A 381 19.74 -10.75 -6.60
C SER A 381 18.80 -11.58 -5.71
N VAL A 382 19.03 -11.55 -4.40
CA VAL A 382 18.17 -12.24 -3.41
C VAL A 382 16.74 -11.71 -3.48
N GLU A 383 16.56 -10.39 -3.62
CA GLU A 383 15.25 -9.74 -3.68
C GLU A 383 14.44 -10.22 -4.90
N SER A 384 15.12 -10.41 -6.03
CA SER A 384 14.47 -10.85 -7.26
C SER A 384 14.12 -12.34 -7.24
N ARG A 385 14.98 -13.19 -6.66
CA ARG A 385 14.66 -14.61 -6.41
C ARG A 385 13.49 -14.74 -5.43
N ARG A 386 13.51 -13.97 -4.34
CA ARG A 386 12.46 -13.94 -3.34
C ARG A 386 11.13 -13.48 -3.94
N ALA A 387 11.13 -12.39 -4.69
CA ALA A 387 9.92 -11.91 -5.37
C ALA A 387 9.35 -12.97 -6.31
N ARG A 388 10.19 -13.67 -7.07
CA ARG A 388 9.79 -14.80 -7.93
C ARG A 388 9.13 -15.92 -7.13
N ALA A 389 9.76 -16.35 -6.03
CA ALA A 389 9.22 -17.41 -5.17
C ALA A 389 7.87 -17.01 -4.55
N VAL A 390 7.75 -15.78 -4.03
CA VAL A 390 6.49 -15.25 -3.47
C VAL A 390 5.40 -15.17 -4.54
N VAL A 391 5.71 -14.67 -5.75
CA VAL A 391 4.76 -14.59 -6.87
C VAL A 391 4.23 -15.97 -7.26
N GLN A 392 5.10 -16.98 -7.31
CA GLN A 392 4.71 -18.36 -7.62
C GLN A 392 3.84 -18.98 -6.52
N ALA A 393 4.24 -18.81 -5.26
CA ALA A 393 3.47 -19.28 -4.10
C ALA A 393 2.09 -18.63 -4.04
N GLN A 394 2.02 -17.33 -4.28
CA GLN A 394 0.79 -16.57 -4.33
C GLN A 394 -0.15 -17.07 -5.43
N TYR A 395 0.38 -17.23 -6.65
CA TYR A 395 -0.38 -17.78 -7.76
C TYR A 395 -0.93 -19.17 -7.43
N ALA A 396 -0.09 -20.08 -6.94
CA ALA A 396 -0.51 -21.43 -6.58
C ALA A 396 -1.64 -21.42 -5.52
N LEU A 397 -1.52 -20.58 -4.50
CA LEU A 397 -2.55 -20.40 -3.47
C LEU A 397 -3.87 -19.87 -4.06
N THR A 398 -3.79 -18.87 -4.94
CA THR A 398 -4.95 -18.31 -5.64
C THR A 398 -5.63 -19.33 -6.55
N GLN A 399 -4.86 -20.09 -7.33
CA GLN A 399 -5.43 -21.08 -8.23
C GLN A 399 -6.14 -22.20 -7.46
N ARG A 400 -5.57 -22.70 -6.35
CA ARG A 400 -6.27 -23.66 -5.48
C ARG A 400 -7.53 -23.08 -4.85
N HIS A 401 -7.50 -21.81 -4.44
CA HIS A 401 -8.64 -21.13 -3.85
C HIS A 401 -9.81 -20.94 -4.84
N LEU A 402 -9.51 -20.59 -6.09
CA LEU A 402 -10.49 -20.45 -7.17
C LEU A 402 -11.05 -21.82 -7.57
N ALA A 403 -10.17 -22.82 -7.74
CA ALA A 403 -10.56 -24.18 -8.12
C ALA A 403 -11.46 -24.85 -7.07
N SER A 404 -11.19 -24.67 -5.77
CA SER A 404 -12.04 -25.24 -4.70
C SER A 404 -13.44 -24.65 -4.65
N ARG A 405 -13.66 -23.50 -5.30
CA ARG A 405 -14.96 -22.82 -5.46
C ARG A 405 -15.60 -23.04 -6.83
N GLY A 406 -14.96 -23.82 -7.71
CA GLY A 406 -15.43 -24.02 -9.08
C GLY A 406 -15.39 -22.76 -9.95
N ILE A 407 -14.57 -21.77 -9.58
CA ILE A 407 -14.48 -20.49 -10.29
C ILE A 407 -13.48 -20.62 -11.44
N SER A 408 -13.97 -20.44 -12.67
CA SER A 408 -13.16 -20.48 -13.90
C SER A 408 -12.96 -19.11 -14.54
N GLU A 409 -13.79 -18.12 -14.20
CA GLU A 409 -13.70 -16.73 -14.68
C GLU A 409 -14.30 -15.76 -13.65
N VAL A 410 -13.86 -14.50 -13.68
CA VAL A 410 -14.31 -13.46 -12.75
C VAL A 410 -14.47 -12.14 -13.50
N SER A 411 -15.62 -11.50 -13.35
CA SER A 411 -15.85 -10.15 -13.87
C SER A 411 -15.18 -9.12 -12.96
N VAL A 412 -14.41 -8.21 -13.54
CA VAL A 412 -13.61 -7.23 -12.80
C VAL A 412 -13.69 -5.85 -13.44
N SER A 413 -13.43 -4.81 -12.64
CA SER A 413 -13.41 -3.42 -13.08
C SER A 413 -12.16 -2.69 -12.59
N ARG A 414 -11.70 -1.66 -13.32
CA ARG A 414 -10.55 -0.83 -12.91
C ARG A 414 -10.80 0.62 -13.26
N GLY A 415 -10.61 1.51 -12.29
CA GLY A 415 -10.55 2.95 -12.52
C GLY A 415 -9.14 3.43 -12.82
N MET A 416 -9.03 4.46 -13.65
CA MET A 416 -7.82 5.23 -13.86
C MET A 416 -8.15 6.60 -14.43
N TRP A 417 -7.17 7.48 -14.44
CA TRP A 417 -7.32 8.82 -15.00
C TRP A 417 -6.08 9.24 -15.78
N PHE A 418 -6.24 10.22 -16.66
CA PHE A 418 -5.16 10.87 -17.40
C PHE A 418 -5.26 12.38 -17.25
N PRO A 419 -4.16 13.11 -17.03
CA PRO A 419 -4.21 14.57 -16.94
C PRO A 419 -4.66 15.18 -18.28
N THR A 420 -5.57 16.15 -18.27
CA THR A 420 -6.09 16.83 -19.47
C THR A 420 -5.02 17.65 -20.19
N GLY A 421 -3.97 18.06 -19.48
CA GLY A 421 -2.77 18.68 -20.05
C GLY A 421 -1.90 17.76 -20.91
N SER A 422 -2.27 16.48 -21.08
CA SER A 422 -1.64 15.55 -22.00
C SER A 422 -2.70 14.81 -22.82
N PRO A 423 -2.43 14.47 -24.09
CA PRO A 423 -3.38 13.70 -24.88
C PRO A 423 -3.64 12.35 -24.21
N ALA A 424 -4.92 12.07 -23.93
CA ALA A 424 -5.34 10.76 -23.48
C ALA A 424 -4.93 9.70 -24.54
N PRO A 425 -4.64 8.46 -24.13
CA PRO A 425 -4.35 7.40 -25.09
C PRO A 425 -5.47 7.21 -26.11
N ALA A 426 -5.12 6.88 -27.36
CA ALA A 426 -6.08 6.75 -28.46
C ALA A 426 -7.18 5.69 -28.24
N TRP A 427 -6.98 4.77 -27.30
CA TRP A 427 -7.96 3.76 -26.91
C TRP A 427 -9.03 4.29 -25.94
N VAL A 428 -8.85 5.49 -25.38
CA VAL A 428 -9.84 6.15 -24.52
C VAL A 428 -10.93 6.78 -25.39
N PRO A 429 -12.23 6.52 -25.10
CA PRO A 429 -13.33 7.16 -25.81
C PRO A 429 -13.27 8.69 -25.79
N ALA A 430 -13.58 9.33 -26.91
CA ALA A 430 -13.53 10.78 -27.03
C ALA A 430 -14.60 11.49 -26.19
N ALA A 431 -15.77 10.88 -25.99
CA ALA A 431 -16.89 11.48 -25.25
C ALA A 431 -17.17 10.72 -23.94
N LYS A 432 -17.58 11.46 -22.90
CA LYS A 432 -18.04 10.93 -21.61
C LYS A 432 -19.27 10.05 -21.80
N GLY A 433 -19.37 8.94 -21.08
CA GLY A 433 -20.45 7.95 -21.16
C GLY A 433 -20.34 6.98 -22.34
N VAL A 434 -19.36 7.15 -23.24
CA VAL A 434 -19.15 6.21 -24.35
C VAL A 434 -18.36 5.01 -23.88
N ARG A 435 -18.83 3.81 -24.24
CA ARG A 435 -18.14 2.53 -24.09
C ARG A 435 -17.65 2.02 -25.43
N GLN A 436 -16.45 1.47 -25.45
CA GLN A 436 -15.92 0.78 -26.63
C GLN A 436 -14.98 -0.35 -26.23
N GLN A 437 -14.79 -1.32 -27.12
CA GLN A 437 -13.74 -2.31 -26.95
C GLN A 437 -12.41 -1.73 -27.45
N ALA A 438 -11.34 -1.94 -26.70
CA ALA A 438 -10.01 -1.54 -27.12
C ALA A 438 -8.94 -2.58 -26.77
N ASP A 439 -7.97 -2.69 -27.66
CA ASP A 439 -6.73 -3.42 -27.43
C ASP A 439 -5.79 -2.59 -26.55
N LEU A 440 -5.45 -3.11 -25.38
CA LEU A 440 -4.56 -2.43 -24.46
C LEU A 440 -3.57 -3.40 -23.80
N THR A 441 -2.38 -2.86 -23.50
CA THR A 441 -1.31 -3.60 -22.84
C THR A 441 -1.21 -3.12 -21.41
N LEU A 442 -1.63 -3.99 -20.49
CA LEU A 442 -1.55 -3.73 -19.06
C LEU A 442 -0.13 -3.99 -18.53
N ASN A 443 0.21 -3.36 -17.40
CA ASN A 443 1.41 -3.72 -16.62
C ASN A 443 1.36 -5.20 -16.22
N ALA A 444 2.52 -5.82 -15.95
CA ALA A 444 2.61 -7.25 -15.66
C ALA A 444 1.68 -7.69 -14.51
N ALA A 445 1.61 -6.90 -13.45
CA ALA A 445 0.51 -6.94 -12.48
C ALA A 445 -0.38 -5.72 -12.65
N ALA A 446 -1.67 -5.97 -12.84
CA ALA A 446 -2.68 -4.94 -12.95
C ALA A 446 -3.76 -5.15 -11.89
N SER A 447 -3.93 -4.17 -11.00
CA SER A 447 -5.00 -4.10 -10.02
C SER A 447 -6.35 -3.85 -10.69
N PHE A 448 -7.33 -4.65 -10.32
CA PHE A 448 -8.75 -4.51 -10.61
C PHE A 448 -9.52 -4.71 -9.31
N THR A 449 -10.83 -4.49 -9.32
CA THR A 449 -11.74 -4.71 -8.21
C THR A 449 -12.95 -5.54 -8.66
N LEU A 450 -13.51 -6.30 -7.72
CA LEU A 450 -14.81 -6.97 -7.88
C LEU A 450 -16.00 -5.99 -7.82
N ARG A 451 -15.77 -4.75 -7.36
CA ARG A 451 -16.78 -3.72 -7.10
C ARG A 451 -16.71 -2.58 -8.13
N GLY A 452 -17.78 -2.40 -8.91
CA GLY A 452 -17.84 -1.35 -9.93
C GLY A 452 -17.72 0.06 -9.34
N GLU A 453 -18.25 0.28 -8.14
CA GLU A 453 -18.16 1.54 -7.40
C GLU A 453 -16.71 1.88 -6.99
N VAL A 454 -15.92 0.90 -6.53
CA VAL A 454 -14.50 1.10 -6.21
C VAL A 454 -13.73 1.48 -7.48
N SER A 455 -14.06 0.89 -8.62
CA SER A 455 -13.45 1.29 -9.90
C SER A 455 -13.82 2.72 -10.30
N SER A 456 -15.01 3.18 -9.91
CA SER A 456 -15.44 4.55 -10.19
C SER A 456 -14.73 5.54 -9.29
N TYR A 457 -14.47 5.17 -8.03
CA TYR A 457 -13.62 5.90 -7.11
C TYR A 457 -12.21 6.14 -7.70
N PHE A 458 -11.53 5.08 -8.15
CA PHE A 458 -10.20 5.22 -8.77
C PHE A 458 -10.19 5.94 -10.13
N ALA A 459 -11.35 6.09 -10.77
CA ALA A 459 -11.47 6.88 -11.99
C ALA A 459 -11.68 8.36 -11.69
N ARG A 460 -12.12 8.72 -10.47
CA ARG A 460 -12.38 10.11 -10.05
C ARG A 460 -11.17 10.64 -9.26
N ARG A 461 -10.91 11.94 -9.38
CA ARG A 461 -10.06 12.67 -8.45
C ARG A 461 -10.93 13.78 -7.86
N GLU A 462 -11.13 13.77 -6.56
CA GLU A 462 -12.18 14.51 -5.82
C GLU A 462 -12.13 16.05 -5.90
N TRP A 463 -11.23 16.67 -6.68
CA TRP A 463 -11.05 18.12 -6.64
C TRP A 463 -10.95 18.86 -7.98
N ASP A 464 -11.03 18.20 -9.14
CA ASP A 464 -11.14 18.91 -10.43
C ASP A 464 -11.58 17.98 -11.57
N ASP A 465 -12.88 17.96 -11.87
CA ASP A 465 -13.45 17.25 -13.05
C ASP A 465 -12.88 17.77 -14.39
N ASP A 466 -12.31 18.97 -14.40
CA ASP A 466 -11.74 19.62 -15.59
C ASP A 466 -10.24 19.31 -15.80
N GLU A 467 -9.55 18.74 -14.80
CA GLU A 467 -8.12 18.43 -14.87
C GLU A 467 -7.82 17.01 -15.38
N TYR A 468 -8.80 16.11 -15.41
CA TYR A 468 -8.57 14.70 -15.72
C TYR A 468 -9.57 14.10 -16.70
N VAL A 469 -9.08 13.17 -17.53
CA VAL A 469 -9.88 12.24 -18.32
C VAL A 469 -10.01 10.95 -17.52
N SER A 470 -11.18 10.79 -16.90
CA SER A 470 -11.56 9.65 -16.08
C SER A 470 -11.96 8.45 -16.94
N VAL A 471 -11.42 7.27 -16.63
CA VAL A 471 -11.57 6.06 -17.44
C VAL A 471 -11.82 4.84 -16.57
N ARG A 472 -12.78 4.01 -16.98
CA ARG A 472 -12.97 2.66 -16.45
C ARG A 472 -12.64 1.59 -17.48
N LEU A 473 -12.03 0.50 -17.02
CA LEU A 473 -11.88 -0.74 -17.76
C LEU A 473 -12.79 -1.80 -17.15
N HIS A 474 -13.47 -2.57 -18.00
CA HIS A 474 -14.32 -3.69 -17.62
C HIS A 474 -13.98 -4.92 -18.47
N GLY A 475 -14.13 -6.10 -17.86
CA GLY A 475 -14.00 -7.36 -18.57
C GLY A 475 -14.15 -8.56 -17.65
N THR A 476 -14.27 -9.73 -18.26
CA THR A 476 -14.25 -11.02 -17.57
C THR A 476 -12.88 -11.67 -17.76
N VAL A 477 -12.22 -11.96 -16.64
CA VAL A 477 -10.86 -12.47 -16.58
C VAL A 477 -10.90 -13.97 -16.25
N PRO A 478 -10.29 -14.83 -17.08
CA PRO A 478 -10.12 -16.26 -16.77
C PRO A 478 -9.36 -16.44 -15.45
N ALA A 479 -9.74 -17.44 -14.64
CA ALA A 479 -9.10 -17.74 -13.35
C ALA A 479 -7.57 -17.90 -13.48
N ALA A 480 -7.11 -18.48 -14.59
CA ALA A 480 -5.68 -18.64 -14.90
C ALA A 480 -4.89 -17.32 -15.01
N ARG A 481 -5.56 -16.19 -15.25
CA ARG A 481 -4.97 -14.84 -15.24
C ARG A 481 -4.99 -14.16 -13.87
N ILE A 482 -5.69 -14.72 -12.89
CA ILE A 482 -5.81 -14.11 -11.57
C ILE A 482 -4.56 -14.47 -10.77
N LEU A 483 -3.74 -13.46 -10.49
CA LEU A 483 -2.50 -13.61 -9.73
C LEU A 483 -2.76 -13.66 -8.22
N SER A 484 -3.64 -12.79 -7.73
CA SER A 484 -4.08 -12.81 -6.33
C SER A 484 -5.42 -12.18 -6.09
N LEU A 485 -6.00 -12.63 -4.99
CA LEU A 485 -7.15 -12.06 -4.31
C LEU A 485 -6.72 -11.56 -2.92
N PRO A 486 -7.55 -10.77 -2.22
CA PRO A 486 -7.20 -10.30 -0.88
C PRO A 486 -6.94 -11.42 0.14
N ARG A 487 -7.58 -12.59 -0.07
CA ARG A 487 -7.45 -13.81 0.77
C ARG A 487 -6.33 -14.76 0.35
N THR A 488 -5.57 -14.42 -0.67
CA THR A 488 -4.53 -15.30 -1.23
C THR A 488 -3.25 -14.57 -1.57
N GLY A 489 -3.19 -13.25 -1.38
CA GLY A 489 -1.99 -12.48 -1.68
C GLY A 489 -2.11 -10.99 -1.43
N MET A 490 -1.43 -10.23 -2.29
CA MET A 490 -1.20 -8.80 -2.14
C MET A 490 -2.44 -7.91 -2.36
N GLY A 491 -3.56 -8.43 -2.86
CA GLY A 491 -4.77 -7.64 -3.12
C GLY A 491 -5.34 -6.94 -1.87
N CYS A 492 -5.65 -5.66 -1.95
CA CYS A 492 -6.29 -4.87 -0.91
C CYS A 492 -7.71 -5.40 -0.59
N LEU A 493 -7.99 -5.66 0.69
CA LEU A 493 -9.27 -6.22 1.13
C LEU A 493 -10.41 -5.21 0.94
N SER A 494 -10.20 -3.95 1.33
CA SER A 494 -11.23 -2.91 1.27
C SER A 494 -11.67 -2.57 -0.16
N GLU A 495 -10.74 -2.68 -1.09
CA GLU A 495 -10.98 -2.45 -2.52
C GLU A 495 -11.52 -3.70 -3.21
N GLU A 496 -11.62 -4.83 -2.51
CA GLU A 496 -11.87 -6.15 -3.11
C GLU A 496 -10.95 -6.40 -4.32
N GLU A 497 -9.66 -6.07 -4.13
CA GLU A 497 -8.69 -5.97 -5.21
C GLU A 497 -8.32 -7.36 -5.73
N VAL A 498 -8.49 -7.53 -7.04
CA VAL A 498 -8.00 -8.65 -7.81
C VAL A 498 -6.77 -8.19 -8.59
N VAL A 499 -5.63 -8.82 -8.34
CA VAL A 499 -4.44 -8.57 -9.14
C VAL A 499 -4.44 -9.53 -10.32
N VAL A 500 -4.43 -8.97 -11.52
CA VAL A 500 -4.50 -9.71 -12.78
C VAL A 500 -3.12 -9.72 -13.44
N VAL A 501 -2.70 -10.89 -13.94
CA VAL A 501 -1.56 -10.99 -14.86
C VAL A 501 -1.91 -10.25 -16.14
N GLY A 502 -1.22 -9.12 -16.36
CA GLY A 502 -1.47 -8.22 -17.48
C GLY A 502 -0.81 -8.66 -18.78
N GLY A 503 -0.34 -7.71 -19.57
CA GLY A 503 0.01 -7.92 -20.98
C GLY A 503 -1.10 -7.46 -21.93
N ARG A 504 -0.95 -7.80 -23.22
CA ARG A 504 -1.87 -7.36 -24.27
C ARG A 504 -3.19 -8.13 -24.21
N ALA A 505 -4.31 -7.42 -24.21
CA ALA A 505 -5.65 -7.97 -24.17
C ALA A 505 -6.68 -6.94 -24.67
N GLN A 506 -7.87 -7.43 -25.03
CA GLN A 506 -9.02 -6.59 -25.34
C GLN A 506 -9.83 -6.34 -24.07
N TRP A 507 -10.29 -5.11 -23.86
CA TRP A 507 -11.10 -4.71 -22.71
C TRP A 507 -12.21 -3.77 -23.16
N GLU A 508 -13.34 -3.75 -22.45
CA GLU A 508 -14.30 -2.65 -22.57
C GLU A 508 -13.76 -1.45 -21.80
N VAL A 509 -13.74 -0.29 -22.46
CA VAL A 509 -13.25 0.98 -21.95
C VAL A 509 -14.40 1.96 -21.94
N GLU A 510 -14.59 2.65 -20.83
CA GLU A 510 -15.55 3.73 -20.67
C GLU A 510 -14.84 5.01 -20.26
N ARG A 511 -15.12 6.13 -20.91
CA ARG A 511 -14.79 7.45 -20.36
C ARG A 511 -15.93 7.87 -19.43
N VAL A 512 -15.66 8.01 -18.13
CA VAL A 512 -16.70 8.22 -17.11
C VAL A 512 -16.90 9.64 -16.68
#